data_AF-A0AA87ZZ43-F1
#
_entry.id   AF-A0AA87ZZ43-F1
#
_cell.length_a   1.000
_cell.length_b   1.000
_cell.length_c   1.000
_cell.angle_alpha   90.00
_cell.angle_beta   90.00
_cell.angle_gamma   90.00
#
_symmetry.space_group_name_H-M   'P 1'
#
loop_
_entity.id
_entity.type
_entity.pdbx_description
1 polymer ?
#
loop_
_entity_poly.entity_id
_entity_poly.type
_entity_poly.pdbx_seq_one_letter_code
_entity_poly.pdbx_strand_id
1 'polypeptide(L)'
;MIKKVQFNLSGDGEPNRPSTTIMGPVDEKLARQKEIDDWLPITSSRNAKWWYSAFHNVTAMVGAGVLSLPYAMSELGWGPGVAILVLSWIITLYTLWQMVEMHEMVPGRRFDRYHELGQYAFGEKLGLYIVVPQQLVVEVGVNIVYMVTGGKSLQKFHDTVCGHDCKKIKLTYFIMIFASVHFVLSHLPNLNAISGVSLAAAVMSLSYSTIAWGASVDKGVQKDVDYDYKAKSTAGKVFNFFSALGDVAFAYAGHNVVLEIQATIPSTPEKPSKGPMWRGVIVAYIVVALCYFPVALIGYYVFGNKIDDNILITLQKPSWLIAMANMFVVIHVIGSYQIYAMPVFDMIETVLVKKLHFRPSFMLRFITRNIYVAFTMFVGITFPFFGGLLGFFGGFAFAPTTYFLPCIMWLAIYKPRKFSLSWCANWDLDKSYSKPRPTNFTLRLSLSSKRVLNLRHPLAISSRKKGENGDDKKLNHGQNKSQAEFPVLTKKKKKKKKKKK
;
A
#
# COMPACT_ATOMS: atom_id res chain seq x y z
N MET A 1 67.55 36.33 -3.10
CA MET A 1 68.40 35.62 -2.10
C MET A 1 67.65 34.36 -1.68
N ILE A 2 68.06 33.23 -2.24
CA ILE A 2 67.45 31.90 -2.09
C ILE A 2 67.96 31.29 -0.78
N LYS A 3 67.09 30.95 0.18
CA LYS A 3 67.48 30.18 1.38
C LYS A 3 67.35 28.69 1.08
N LYS A 4 68.49 28.02 0.93
CA LYS A 4 68.66 26.55 0.96
C LYS A 4 68.23 26.03 2.33
N VAL A 5 67.32 25.08 2.37
CA VAL A 5 67.09 24.19 3.52
C VAL A 5 67.81 22.88 3.21
N GLN A 6 68.77 22.52 4.05
CA GLN A 6 69.51 21.26 3.96
C GLN A 6 68.61 20.07 4.33
N PHE A 7 68.64 19.05 3.48
CA PHE A 7 68.24 17.68 3.80
C PHE A 7 69.27 17.06 4.74
N ASN A 8 68.81 16.51 5.87
CA ASN A 8 69.55 15.49 6.61
C ASN A 8 68.77 14.17 6.47
N LEU A 9 69.36 13.23 5.75
CA LEU A 9 68.95 11.83 5.69
C LEU A 9 69.76 11.07 6.75
N SER A 10 69.08 10.48 7.71
CA SER A 10 69.60 9.36 8.49
C SER A 10 68.39 8.51 8.84
N GLY A 11 68.33 7.35 8.19
CA GLY A 11 67.27 6.38 8.37
C GLY A 11 67.55 5.53 9.60
N ASP A 12 66.47 5.15 10.27
CA ASP A 12 66.35 3.87 10.93
C ASP A 12 64.97 3.32 10.57
N GLY A 13 64.98 2.22 9.82
CA GLY A 13 63.79 1.54 9.36
C GLY A 13 63.26 0.59 10.43
N GLU A 14 62.15 0.95 11.06
CA GLU A 14 61.21 -0.02 11.61
C GLU A 14 60.06 -0.23 10.62
N PRO A 15 59.68 -1.48 10.28
CA PRO A 15 58.49 -1.71 9.49
C PRO A 15 57.27 -1.34 10.33
N ASN A 16 56.61 -0.25 9.94
CA ASN A 16 55.30 0.16 10.44
C ASN A 16 54.36 -1.06 10.49
N ARG A 17 54.10 -1.59 11.69
CA ARG A 17 52.92 -2.44 11.92
C ARG A 17 51.71 -1.62 11.47
N PRO A 18 50.73 -2.20 10.76
CA PRO A 18 49.49 -1.50 10.52
C PRO A 18 48.93 -1.14 11.89
N SER A 19 48.87 0.16 12.19
CA SER A 19 48.15 0.65 13.35
C SER A 19 46.72 0.20 13.14
N THR A 20 46.29 -0.84 13.86
CA THR A 20 44.88 -1.19 13.98
C THR A 20 44.23 0.03 14.60
N THR A 21 43.69 0.92 13.78
CA THR A 21 42.89 2.05 14.23
C THR A 21 41.71 1.44 14.96
N ILE A 22 41.78 1.41 16.30
CA ILE A 22 40.66 1.02 17.14
C ILE A 22 39.61 2.09 16.91
N MET A 23 38.62 1.78 16.07
CA MET A 23 37.47 2.66 15.85
C MET A 23 36.83 2.96 17.20
N GLY A 24 36.52 4.23 17.45
CA GLY A 24 35.79 4.59 18.65
C GLY A 24 34.41 3.93 18.67
N PRO A 25 33.77 3.76 19.84
CA PRO A 25 32.43 3.17 19.94
C PRO A 25 31.35 3.90 19.12
N VAL A 26 31.58 5.17 18.81
CA VAL A 26 30.72 6.00 17.95
C VAL A 26 30.98 5.69 16.46
N ASP A 27 32.24 5.56 16.06
CA ASP A 27 32.64 5.23 14.70
C ASP A 27 32.22 3.80 14.32
N GLU A 28 32.29 2.86 15.26
CA GLU A 28 31.82 1.49 15.07
C GLU A 28 30.29 1.44 14.91
N LYS A 29 29.54 2.23 15.68
CA LYS A 29 28.07 2.37 15.53
C LYS A 29 27.70 3.00 14.20
N LEU A 30 28.43 4.02 13.75
CA LEU A 30 28.21 4.68 12.47
C LEU A 30 28.55 3.76 11.30
N ALA A 31 29.67 3.03 11.38
CA ALA A 31 30.07 2.04 10.38
C ALA A 31 29.02 0.93 10.26
N ARG A 32 28.56 0.37 11.38
CA ARG A 32 27.49 -0.63 11.41
C ARG A 32 26.17 -0.11 10.85
N GLN A 33 25.80 1.14 11.16
CA GLN A 33 24.59 1.76 10.63
C GLN A 33 24.67 1.92 9.10
N LYS A 34 25.83 2.36 8.61
CA LYS A 34 26.12 2.47 7.17
C LYS A 34 26.07 1.11 6.47
N GLU A 35 26.66 0.06 7.03
CA GLU A 35 26.59 -1.29 6.47
C GLU A 35 25.15 -1.82 6.37
N ILE A 36 24.30 -1.53 7.37
CA ILE A 36 22.90 -1.91 7.32
C ILE A 36 22.15 -1.13 6.24
N ASP A 37 22.42 0.17 6.11
CA ASP A 37 21.75 1.01 5.11
C ASP A 37 22.24 0.66 3.69
N ASP A 38 23.51 0.30 3.51
CA ASP A 38 24.06 -0.22 2.26
C ASP A 38 23.52 -1.62 1.92
N TRP A 39 23.07 -2.38 2.92
CA TRP A 39 22.43 -3.67 2.73
C TRP A 39 20.96 -3.51 2.35
N LEU A 40 20.20 -2.62 2.97
CA LEU A 40 18.73 -2.52 2.83
C LEU A 40 18.25 -2.22 1.38
N PRO A 41 17.14 -2.83 0.91
CA PRO A 41 16.68 -2.70 -0.47
C PRO A 41 16.47 -1.27 -0.98
N ILE A 42 16.01 -0.35 -0.13
CA ILE A 42 15.72 1.04 -0.55
C ILE A 42 17.00 1.90 -0.54
N THR A 43 17.88 1.73 0.47
CA THR A 43 19.02 2.62 0.72
C THR A 43 20.33 2.16 0.07
N SER A 44 20.43 0.90 -0.35
CA SER A 44 21.64 0.30 -0.92
C SER A 44 22.16 0.93 -2.21
N SER A 45 21.36 1.74 -2.92
CA SER A 45 21.80 2.34 -4.19
C SER A 45 21.08 3.66 -4.51
N ARG A 46 21.85 4.74 -4.64
CA ARG A 46 21.34 6.10 -4.91
C ARG A 46 21.85 6.71 -6.22
N ASN A 47 21.91 5.90 -7.28
CA ASN A 47 22.44 6.30 -8.59
C ASN A 47 21.36 6.44 -9.67
N ALA A 48 20.09 6.53 -9.29
CA ALA A 48 18.98 6.57 -10.25
C ALA A 48 18.95 7.89 -11.03
N LYS A 49 18.69 7.81 -12.32
CA LYS A 49 18.54 8.98 -13.20
C LYS A 49 17.08 9.44 -13.18
N TRP A 50 16.81 10.70 -13.55
CA TRP A 50 15.45 11.26 -13.48
C TRP A 50 14.41 10.48 -14.31
N TRP A 51 14.81 9.85 -15.42
CA TRP A 51 13.89 9.05 -16.23
C TRP A 51 13.58 7.68 -15.60
N TYR A 52 14.41 7.18 -14.69
CA TYR A 52 14.09 5.96 -13.94
C TYR A 52 12.88 6.20 -13.03
N SER A 53 12.78 7.39 -12.42
CA SER A 53 11.59 7.72 -11.62
C SER A 53 10.34 7.80 -12.48
N ALA A 54 10.42 8.23 -13.74
CA ALA A 54 9.27 8.20 -14.65
C ALA A 54 8.79 6.75 -14.86
N PHE A 55 9.70 5.83 -15.22
CA PHE A 55 9.32 4.43 -15.46
C PHE A 55 8.83 3.73 -14.19
N HIS A 56 9.47 3.97 -13.04
CA HIS A 56 9.03 3.41 -11.76
C HIS A 56 7.65 3.93 -11.37
N ASN A 57 7.38 5.24 -11.50
CA ASN A 57 6.06 5.80 -11.23
C ASN A 57 4.99 5.29 -12.21
N VAL A 58 5.28 5.23 -13.51
CA VAL A 58 4.36 4.62 -14.50
C VAL A 58 4.07 3.17 -14.14
N THR A 59 5.08 2.39 -13.78
CA THR A 59 4.91 0.98 -13.42
C THR A 59 4.12 0.81 -12.13
N ALA A 60 4.34 1.68 -11.15
CA ALA A 60 3.63 1.66 -9.88
C ALA A 60 2.15 2.07 -10.03
N MET A 61 1.87 3.06 -10.87
CA MET A 61 0.53 3.59 -11.08
C MET A 61 -0.28 2.78 -12.08
N VAL A 62 0.21 2.63 -13.31
CA VAL A 62 -0.50 2.00 -14.43
C VAL A 62 -0.47 0.48 -14.30
N GLY A 63 -1.19 -0.03 -13.30
CA GLY A 63 -1.30 -1.44 -12.95
C GLY A 63 -2.66 -2.06 -13.28
N ALA A 64 -2.98 -3.15 -12.57
CA ALA A 64 -4.26 -3.86 -12.70
C ALA A 64 -5.51 -2.96 -12.63
N GLY A 65 -5.46 -1.83 -11.93
CA GLY A 65 -6.59 -0.92 -11.78
C GLY A 65 -7.09 -0.30 -13.08
N VAL A 66 -6.24 -0.06 -14.08
CA VAL A 66 -6.71 0.49 -15.37
C VAL A 66 -7.68 -0.45 -16.08
N LEU A 67 -7.52 -1.76 -15.88
CA LEU A 67 -8.36 -2.79 -16.50
C LEU A 67 -9.78 -2.81 -15.92
N SER A 68 -9.97 -2.32 -14.69
CA SER A 68 -11.27 -2.25 -14.02
C SER A 68 -11.97 -0.89 -14.17
N LEU A 69 -11.27 0.16 -14.61
CA LEU A 69 -11.87 1.49 -14.73
C LEU A 69 -13.18 1.53 -15.53
N PRO A 70 -13.31 0.88 -16.71
CA PRO A 70 -14.59 0.92 -17.42
C PRO A 70 -15.69 0.09 -16.72
N TYR A 71 -15.33 -0.89 -15.90
CA TYR A 71 -16.28 -1.54 -14.99
C TYR A 71 -16.72 -0.59 -13.87
N ALA A 72 -15.79 0.14 -13.25
CA ALA A 72 -16.12 1.16 -12.25
C ALA A 72 -17.07 2.23 -12.84
N MET A 73 -16.85 2.66 -14.08
CA MET A 73 -17.75 3.56 -14.81
C MET A 73 -19.16 2.97 -14.97
N SER A 74 -19.29 1.65 -15.15
CA SER A 74 -20.60 0.99 -15.26
C SER A 74 -21.40 0.95 -13.97
N GLU A 75 -20.73 1.08 -12.82
CA GLU A 75 -21.34 1.13 -11.49
C GLU A 75 -21.56 2.58 -11.02
N LEU A 76 -20.73 3.53 -11.48
CA LEU A 76 -20.86 4.96 -11.16
C LEU A 76 -21.80 5.72 -12.13
N GLY A 77 -21.95 5.22 -13.35
CA GLY A 77 -22.60 5.92 -14.46
C GLY A 77 -21.75 7.06 -15.05
N TRP A 78 -22.21 7.65 -16.15
CA TRP A 78 -21.47 8.70 -16.87
C TRP A 78 -21.16 9.93 -16.02
N GLY A 79 -22.17 10.56 -15.40
CA GLY A 79 -21.98 11.81 -14.66
C GLY A 79 -21.01 11.66 -13.48
N PRO A 80 -21.37 10.87 -12.44
CA PRO A 80 -20.49 10.64 -11.31
C PRO A 80 -19.16 9.99 -11.72
N GLY A 81 -19.17 9.01 -12.64
CA GLY A 81 -17.99 8.30 -13.07
C GLY A 81 -16.93 9.22 -13.70
N VAL A 82 -17.32 10.07 -14.65
CA VAL A 82 -16.40 11.04 -15.27
C VAL A 82 -15.89 12.04 -14.24
N ALA A 83 -16.78 12.56 -13.38
CA ALA A 83 -16.40 13.51 -12.34
C ALA A 83 -15.36 12.91 -11.38
N ILE A 84 -15.60 11.70 -10.89
CA ILE A 84 -14.68 10.97 -10.00
C ILE A 84 -13.35 10.68 -10.72
N LEU A 85 -13.39 10.25 -11.98
CA LEU A 85 -12.17 9.97 -12.76
C LEU A 85 -11.27 11.22 -12.90
N VAL A 86 -11.86 12.38 -13.25
CA VAL A 86 -11.15 13.66 -13.39
C VAL A 86 -10.65 14.17 -12.04
N LEU A 87 -11.52 14.19 -11.02
CA LEU A 87 -11.17 14.65 -9.69
C LEU A 87 -10.07 13.79 -9.07
N SER A 88 -10.15 12.47 -9.20
CA SER A 88 -9.10 11.57 -8.73
C SER A 88 -7.77 11.83 -9.43
N TRP A 89 -7.75 12.05 -10.74
CA TRP A 89 -6.51 12.39 -11.45
C TRP A 89 -5.88 13.70 -10.93
N ILE A 90 -6.69 14.76 -10.74
CA ILE A 90 -6.22 16.06 -10.24
C ILE A 90 -5.74 15.96 -8.78
N ILE A 91 -6.56 15.38 -7.90
CA ILE A 91 -6.25 15.28 -6.47
C ILE A 91 -5.01 14.42 -6.26
N THR A 92 -4.91 13.28 -6.94
CA THR A 92 -3.76 12.40 -6.74
C THR A 92 -2.46 13.00 -7.27
N LEU A 93 -2.50 13.76 -8.38
CA LEU A 93 -1.34 14.53 -8.85
C LEU A 93 -0.89 15.56 -7.79
N TYR A 94 -1.86 16.27 -7.21
CA TYR A 94 -1.59 17.23 -6.14
C TYR A 94 -1.03 16.57 -4.88
N THR A 95 -1.62 15.48 -4.41
CA THR A 95 -1.11 14.80 -3.21
C THR A 95 0.24 14.15 -3.44
N LEU A 96 0.54 13.70 -4.67
CA LEU A 96 1.85 13.18 -5.01
C LEU A 96 2.91 14.30 -5.02
N TRP A 97 2.56 15.48 -5.53
CA TRP A 97 3.41 16.68 -5.43
C TRP A 97 3.79 16.99 -3.98
N GLN A 98 2.81 16.93 -3.07
CA GLN A 98 3.05 17.17 -1.64
C GLN A 98 4.06 16.18 -1.07
N MET A 99 3.93 14.89 -1.40
CA MET A 99 4.89 13.86 -0.98
C MET A 99 6.30 14.16 -1.48
N VAL A 100 6.43 14.57 -2.74
CA VAL A 100 7.73 14.92 -3.35
C VAL A 100 8.40 16.12 -2.66
N GLU A 101 7.63 17.16 -2.33
CA GLU A 101 8.15 18.32 -1.59
C GLU A 101 8.49 17.98 -0.14
N MET A 102 7.67 17.16 0.53
CA MET A 102 7.89 16.77 1.93
C MET A 102 9.10 15.84 2.14
N HIS A 103 9.57 15.14 1.11
CA HIS A 103 10.72 14.23 1.20
C HIS A 103 12.01 14.91 1.71
N GLU A 104 12.23 16.18 1.37
CA GLU A 104 13.45 16.95 1.66
C GLU A 104 13.16 18.32 2.26
N MET A 105 12.07 18.43 3.02
CA MET A 105 11.66 19.70 3.63
C MET A 105 12.54 20.16 4.80
N VAL A 106 13.30 19.25 5.41
CA VAL A 106 14.23 19.55 6.50
C VAL A 106 15.66 19.56 5.95
N PRO A 107 16.42 20.67 6.06
CA PRO A 107 17.80 20.72 5.59
C PRO A 107 18.65 19.59 6.19
N GLY A 108 19.32 18.81 5.33
CA GLY A 108 20.19 17.71 5.73
C GLY A 108 19.47 16.41 6.13
N ARG A 109 18.13 16.33 6.06
CA ARG A 109 17.37 15.11 6.35
C ARG A 109 16.45 14.74 5.18
N ARG A 110 16.54 13.49 4.74
CA ARG A 110 15.63 12.87 3.77
C ARG A 110 14.64 11.97 4.52
N PHE A 111 13.38 11.99 4.10
CA PHE A 111 12.38 11.03 4.54
C PHE A 111 12.22 10.00 3.43
N ASP A 112 13.08 8.97 3.45
CA ASP A 112 13.18 8.00 2.36
C ASP A 112 12.01 6.99 2.35
N ARG A 113 11.17 7.02 3.39
CA ARG A 113 10.05 6.09 3.59
C ARG A 113 8.80 6.82 4.04
N TYR A 114 7.63 6.35 3.61
CA TYR A 114 6.36 6.97 4.00
C TYR A 114 6.20 7.04 5.52
N HIS A 115 6.48 5.96 6.24
CA HIS A 115 6.33 5.95 7.69
C HIS A 115 7.26 6.95 8.41
N GLU A 116 8.43 7.27 7.86
CA GLU A 116 9.33 8.28 8.45
C GLU A 116 8.72 9.67 8.38
N LEU A 117 8.06 10.00 7.26
CA LEU A 117 7.32 11.24 7.12
C LEU A 117 6.15 11.30 8.10
N GLY A 118 5.42 10.20 8.28
CA GLY A 118 4.36 10.11 9.28
C GLY A 118 4.84 10.26 10.72
N GLN A 119 6.00 9.69 11.05
CA GLN A 119 6.64 9.86 12.36
C GLN A 119 7.05 11.31 12.61
N TYR A 120 7.48 12.02 11.58
CA TYR A 120 7.77 13.44 11.69
C TYR A 120 6.50 14.28 11.88
N ALA A 121 5.43 13.99 11.12
CA ALA A 121 4.18 14.73 11.18
C ALA A 121 3.39 14.51 12.48
N PHE A 122 3.33 13.27 12.98
CA PHE A 122 2.46 12.87 14.08
C PHE A 122 3.21 12.44 15.36
N GLY A 123 4.55 12.39 15.32
CA GLY A 123 5.40 11.87 16.39
C GLY A 123 5.75 10.39 16.22
N GLU A 124 6.82 9.95 16.87
CA GLU A 124 7.48 8.65 16.60
C GLU A 124 6.56 7.43 16.71
N LYS A 125 5.71 7.37 17.73
CA LYS A 125 4.80 6.22 17.96
C LYS A 125 3.55 6.33 17.11
N LEU A 126 2.87 7.47 17.19
CA LEU A 126 1.58 7.67 16.52
C LEU A 126 1.73 7.61 15.00
N GLY A 127 2.80 8.20 14.44
CA GLY A 127 3.09 8.12 13.01
C GLY A 127 3.27 6.70 12.51
N LEU A 128 3.97 5.84 13.27
CA LEU A 128 4.10 4.41 12.92
C LEU A 128 2.75 3.69 12.95
N TYR A 129 1.94 3.88 14.00
CA TYR A 129 0.65 3.22 14.13
C TYR A 129 -0.37 3.65 13.08
N ILE A 130 -0.28 4.88 12.57
CA ILE A 130 -1.16 5.38 11.50
C ILE A 130 -0.69 4.87 10.14
N VAL A 131 0.58 5.08 9.80
CA VAL A 131 1.06 4.87 8.43
C VAL A 131 1.38 3.41 8.12
N VAL A 132 2.11 2.72 9.00
CA VAL A 132 2.65 1.38 8.69
C VAL A 132 1.56 0.36 8.40
N PRO A 133 0.46 0.25 9.18
CA PRO A 133 -0.60 -0.71 8.87
C PRO A 133 -1.24 -0.44 7.51
N GLN A 134 -1.48 0.82 7.16
CA GLN A 134 -2.11 1.19 5.89
C GLN A 134 -1.15 0.95 4.71
N GLN A 135 0.12 1.35 4.86
CA GLN A 135 1.16 1.12 3.85
C GLN A 135 1.34 -0.39 3.57
N LEU A 136 1.39 -1.22 4.62
CA LEU A 136 1.45 -2.67 4.47
C LEU A 136 0.24 -3.24 3.75
N VAL A 137 -0.97 -2.85 4.14
CA VAL A 137 -2.18 -3.37 3.51
C VAL A 137 -2.22 -2.99 2.03
N VAL A 138 -1.76 -1.79 1.68
CA VAL A 138 -1.59 -1.37 0.28
C VAL A 138 -0.59 -2.28 -0.45
N GLU A 139 0.65 -2.38 0.04
CA GLU A 139 1.72 -3.10 -0.66
C GLU A 139 1.41 -4.60 -0.82
N VAL A 140 0.96 -5.23 0.27
CA VAL A 140 0.57 -6.64 0.28
C VAL A 140 -0.69 -6.87 -0.53
N GLY A 141 -1.69 -5.98 -0.43
CA GLY A 141 -2.95 -6.06 -1.16
C GLY A 141 -2.74 -5.98 -2.67
N VAL A 142 -1.89 -5.08 -3.14
CA VAL A 142 -1.50 -4.99 -4.56
C VAL A 142 -0.86 -6.28 -5.03
N ASN A 143 0.09 -6.80 -4.26
CA ASN A 143 0.79 -8.03 -4.62
C ASN A 143 -0.17 -9.23 -4.70
N ILE A 144 -1.18 -9.30 -3.84
CA ILE A 144 -2.27 -10.30 -3.94
C ILE A 144 -3.11 -10.08 -5.20
N VAL A 145 -3.54 -8.85 -5.48
CA VAL A 145 -4.30 -8.52 -6.70
C VAL A 145 -3.51 -8.90 -7.95
N TYR A 146 -2.20 -8.67 -7.94
CA TYR A 146 -1.29 -9.00 -9.03
C TYR A 146 -1.14 -10.51 -9.25
N MET A 147 -1.10 -11.31 -8.18
CA MET A 147 -1.17 -12.78 -8.30
C MET A 147 -2.43 -13.23 -9.05
N VAL A 148 -3.59 -12.66 -8.69
CA VAL A 148 -4.88 -12.96 -9.35
C VAL A 148 -4.90 -12.44 -10.79
N THR A 149 -4.40 -11.23 -11.03
CA THR A 149 -4.40 -10.57 -12.35
C THR A 149 -3.50 -11.32 -13.32
N GLY A 150 -2.28 -11.67 -12.91
CA GLY A 150 -1.34 -12.46 -13.70
C GLY A 150 -1.90 -13.85 -14.01
N GLY A 151 -2.46 -14.53 -13.01
CA GLY A 151 -3.12 -15.83 -13.20
C GLY A 151 -4.31 -15.77 -14.17
N LYS A 152 -5.22 -14.79 -14.02
CA LYS A 152 -6.36 -14.60 -14.93
C LYS A 152 -5.90 -14.30 -16.35
N SER A 153 -4.84 -13.49 -16.50
CA SER A 153 -4.30 -13.13 -17.80
C SER A 153 -3.62 -14.32 -18.51
N LEU A 154 -2.85 -15.13 -17.77
CA LEU A 154 -2.29 -16.39 -18.29
C LEU A 154 -3.39 -17.38 -18.69
N GLN A 155 -4.44 -17.51 -17.88
CA GLN A 155 -5.59 -18.35 -18.21
C GLN A 155 -6.28 -17.87 -19.48
N LYS A 156 -6.55 -16.56 -19.60
CA LYS A 156 -7.16 -15.98 -20.79
C LYS A 156 -6.29 -16.16 -22.03
N PHE A 157 -4.97 -16.00 -21.90
CA PHE A 157 -4.02 -16.28 -22.99
C PHE A 157 -4.12 -17.74 -23.45
N HIS A 158 -4.03 -18.68 -22.50
CA HIS A 158 -4.17 -20.11 -22.77
C HIS A 158 -5.50 -20.40 -23.50
N ASP A 159 -6.62 -19.95 -22.96
CA ASP A 159 -7.94 -20.23 -23.55
C ASP A 159 -8.12 -19.60 -24.94
N THR A 160 -7.42 -18.49 -25.21
CA THR A 160 -7.49 -17.78 -26.50
C THR A 160 -6.62 -18.44 -27.58
N VAL A 161 -5.43 -18.94 -27.22
CA VAL A 161 -4.47 -19.55 -28.16
C VAL A 161 -4.81 -21.00 -28.44
N CYS A 162 -5.24 -21.72 -27.41
CA CYS A 162 -5.41 -23.16 -27.42
C CYS A 162 -6.74 -23.59 -28.07
N GLY A 163 -7.71 -22.66 -28.21
CA GLY A 163 -8.97 -22.89 -28.91
C GLY A 163 -9.93 -23.83 -28.15
N HIS A 164 -10.83 -24.49 -28.89
CA HIS A 164 -11.91 -25.30 -28.31
C HIS A 164 -11.47 -26.67 -27.77
N ASP A 165 -10.28 -27.15 -28.15
CA ASP A 165 -9.84 -28.53 -27.87
C ASP A 165 -8.98 -28.67 -26.60
N CYS A 166 -8.70 -27.57 -25.90
CA CYS A 166 -7.83 -27.62 -24.72
C CYS A 166 -8.57 -27.96 -23.42
N LYS A 167 -7.88 -28.73 -22.58
CA LYS A 167 -8.37 -29.11 -21.25
C LYS A 167 -8.57 -27.85 -20.41
N LYS A 168 -9.74 -27.72 -19.77
CA LYS A 168 -10.00 -26.63 -18.82
C LYS A 168 -9.08 -26.78 -17.60
N ILE A 169 -8.14 -25.86 -17.46
CA ILE A 169 -7.22 -25.77 -16.32
C ILE A 169 -7.80 -24.76 -15.31
N LYS A 170 -7.77 -25.11 -14.02
CA LYS A 170 -8.25 -24.22 -12.95
C LYS A 170 -7.35 -22.99 -12.81
N LEU A 171 -7.94 -21.83 -12.52
CA LEU A 171 -7.23 -20.56 -12.31
C LEU A 171 -6.09 -20.69 -11.28
N THR A 172 -6.27 -21.51 -10.24
CA THR A 172 -5.25 -21.80 -9.21
C THR A 172 -3.90 -22.21 -9.82
N TYR A 173 -3.89 -23.03 -10.88
CA TYR A 173 -2.64 -23.45 -11.52
C TYR A 173 -1.96 -22.30 -12.25
N PHE A 174 -2.73 -21.43 -12.92
CA PHE A 174 -2.16 -20.25 -13.56
C PHE A 174 -1.62 -19.24 -12.55
N ILE A 175 -2.27 -19.07 -11.39
CA ILE A 175 -1.73 -18.26 -10.29
C ILE A 175 -0.42 -18.86 -9.77
N MET A 176 -0.31 -20.18 -9.62
CA MET A 176 0.94 -20.84 -9.21
C MET A 176 2.06 -20.68 -10.26
N ILE A 177 1.73 -20.80 -11.56
CA ILE A 177 2.69 -20.55 -12.65
C ILE A 177 3.19 -19.10 -12.58
N PHE A 178 2.28 -18.13 -12.43
CA PHE A 178 2.65 -16.73 -12.28
C PHE A 178 3.53 -16.49 -11.03
N ALA A 179 3.16 -17.07 -9.88
CA ALA A 179 3.92 -16.96 -8.63
C ALA A 179 5.33 -17.59 -8.72
N SER A 180 5.52 -18.63 -9.53
CA SER A 180 6.83 -19.27 -9.72
C SER A 180 7.91 -18.29 -10.20
N VAL A 181 7.52 -17.32 -11.05
CA VAL A 181 8.40 -16.26 -11.52
C VAL A 181 8.83 -15.35 -10.37
N HIS A 182 7.92 -15.05 -9.43
CA HIS A 182 8.20 -14.21 -8.27
C HIS A 182 9.08 -14.86 -7.23
N PHE A 183 9.01 -16.18 -7.08
CA PHE A 183 9.97 -16.91 -6.24
C PHE A 183 11.41 -16.72 -6.74
N VAL A 184 11.63 -16.56 -8.05
CA VAL A 184 12.96 -16.25 -8.59
C VAL A 184 13.26 -14.75 -8.46
N LEU A 185 12.40 -13.89 -9.00
CA LEU A 185 12.67 -12.45 -9.10
C LEU A 185 12.71 -11.70 -7.77
N SER A 186 12.05 -12.22 -6.72
CA SER A 186 12.10 -11.63 -5.38
C SER A 186 13.52 -11.58 -4.79
N HIS A 187 14.48 -12.33 -5.34
CA HIS A 187 15.87 -12.31 -4.91
C HIS A 187 16.69 -11.15 -5.51
N LEU A 188 16.10 -10.33 -6.38
CA LEU A 188 16.77 -9.12 -6.86
C LEU A 188 17.03 -8.16 -5.68
N PRO A 189 18.24 -7.58 -5.56
CA PRO A 189 18.68 -6.98 -4.30
C PRO A 189 18.01 -5.64 -3.96
N ASN A 190 17.70 -4.81 -4.96
CA ASN A 190 17.17 -3.45 -4.77
C ASN A 190 16.39 -2.91 -5.98
N LEU A 191 15.79 -1.73 -5.82
CA LEU A 191 14.99 -1.06 -6.85
C LEU A 191 15.78 -0.77 -8.15
N ASN A 192 17.07 -0.45 -8.04
CA ASN A 192 17.90 -0.19 -9.23
C ASN A 192 18.14 -1.46 -10.05
N ALA A 193 18.28 -2.62 -9.40
CA ALA A 193 18.40 -3.92 -10.09
C ALA A 193 17.16 -4.30 -10.89
N ILE A 194 15.97 -3.78 -10.52
CA ILE A 194 14.72 -4.01 -11.26
C ILE A 194 14.41 -2.92 -12.30
N SER A 195 15.27 -1.91 -12.50
CA SER A 195 15.01 -0.80 -13.42
C SER A 195 14.70 -1.26 -14.86
N GLY A 196 15.42 -2.27 -15.37
CA GLY A 196 15.13 -2.87 -16.67
C GLY A 196 13.77 -3.58 -16.72
N VAL A 197 13.40 -4.30 -15.66
CA VAL A 197 12.09 -4.95 -15.52
C VAL A 197 10.97 -3.91 -15.44
N SER A 198 11.20 -2.81 -14.72
CA SER A 198 10.25 -1.69 -14.61
C SER A 198 10.08 -0.96 -15.94
N LEU A 199 11.15 -0.73 -16.70
CA LEU A 199 11.04 -0.15 -18.04
C LEU A 199 10.20 -1.04 -18.96
N ALA A 200 10.48 -2.34 -19.00
CA ALA A 200 9.66 -3.29 -19.76
C ALA A 200 8.19 -3.23 -19.29
N ALA A 201 7.95 -3.22 -17.98
CA ALA A 201 6.61 -3.14 -17.43
C ALA A 201 5.87 -1.85 -17.81
N ALA A 202 6.54 -0.69 -17.79
CA ALA A 202 5.96 0.58 -18.22
C ALA A 202 5.58 0.59 -19.71
N VAL A 203 6.42 0.02 -20.58
CA VAL A 203 6.10 -0.11 -22.01
C VAL A 203 4.93 -1.06 -22.24
N MET A 204 4.90 -2.19 -21.52
CA MET A 204 3.80 -3.15 -21.61
C MET A 204 2.48 -2.57 -21.11
N SER A 205 2.48 -1.69 -20.09
CA SER A 205 1.24 -1.05 -19.64
C SER A 205 0.65 -0.05 -20.61
N LEU A 206 1.50 0.72 -21.26
CA LEU A 206 1.08 1.56 -22.38
C LEU A 206 0.48 0.71 -23.50
N SER A 207 1.13 -0.42 -23.82
CA SER A 207 0.75 -1.31 -24.91
C SER A 207 -0.60 -1.99 -24.66
N TYR A 208 -0.80 -2.67 -23.52
CA TYR A 208 -2.07 -3.34 -23.25
C TYR A 208 -3.22 -2.35 -23.06
N SER A 209 -2.96 -1.15 -22.51
CA SER A 209 -3.99 -0.10 -22.41
C SER A 209 -4.41 0.40 -23.79
N THR A 210 -3.43 0.60 -24.68
CA THR A 210 -3.67 0.97 -26.08
C THR A 210 -4.49 -0.07 -26.82
N ILE A 211 -4.15 -1.35 -26.63
CA ILE A 211 -4.93 -2.45 -27.19
C ILE A 211 -6.34 -2.48 -26.60
N ALA A 212 -6.51 -2.29 -25.29
CA ALA A 212 -7.81 -2.35 -24.65
C ALA A 212 -8.79 -1.31 -25.21
N TRP A 213 -8.40 -0.04 -25.31
CA TRP A 213 -9.27 0.98 -25.89
C TRP A 213 -9.35 0.87 -27.41
N GLY A 214 -8.25 0.56 -28.11
CA GLY A 214 -8.23 0.43 -29.57
C GLY A 214 -9.09 -0.73 -30.08
N ALA A 215 -9.01 -1.90 -29.45
CA ALA A 215 -9.87 -3.04 -29.75
C ALA A 215 -11.34 -2.77 -29.38
N SER A 216 -11.60 -1.92 -28.37
CA SER A 216 -12.96 -1.48 -28.05
C SER A 216 -13.52 -0.59 -29.16
N VAL A 217 -12.74 0.37 -29.69
CA VAL A 217 -13.15 1.20 -30.83
C VAL A 217 -13.45 0.34 -32.06
N ASP A 218 -12.56 -0.57 -32.42
CA ASP A 218 -12.71 -1.47 -33.57
C ASP A 218 -13.97 -2.34 -33.46
N LYS A 219 -14.26 -2.85 -32.25
CA LYS A 219 -15.46 -3.65 -32.01
C LYS A 219 -16.77 -2.85 -32.17
N GLY A 220 -16.70 -1.52 -32.00
CA GLY A 220 -17.85 -0.62 -32.08
C GLY A 220 -18.88 -0.83 -30.97
N VAL A 221 -19.80 0.14 -30.84
CA VAL A 221 -20.89 0.09 -29.85
C VAL A 221 -21.72 -1.17 -30.04
N GLN A 222 -21.88 -1.95 -28.97
CA GLN A 222 -22.64 -3.21 -29.05
C GLN A 222 -24.13 -2.93 -29.27
N LYS A 223 -24.79 -3.75 -30.10
CA LYS A 223 -26.20 -3.53 -30.54
C LYS A 223 -27.20 -3.39 -29.39
N ASP A 224 -26.95 -4.05 -28.27
CA ASP A 224 -27.79 -4.02 -27.07
C ASP A 224 -27.05 -3.39 -25.88
N VAL A 225 -26.32 -2.31 -26.11
CA VAL A 225 -25.63 -1.58 -25.03
C VAL A 225 -26.66 -0.86 -24.15
N ASP A 226 -26.49 -0.98 -22.84
CA ASP A 226 -27.29 -0.29 -21.84
C ASP A 226 -26.36 0.46 -20.89
N TYR A 227 -26.67 1.73 -20.61
CA TYR A 227 -25.91 2.59 -19.71
C TYR A 227 -26.62 2.84 -18.37
N ASP A 228 -27.75 2.18 -18.10
CA ASP A 228 -28.31 2.10 -16.75
C ASP A 228 -27.38 1.31 -15.83
N TYR A 229 -27.49 1.56 -14.53
CA TYR A 229 -26.70 0.86 -13.52
C TYR A 229 -26.84 -0.66 -13.65
N LYS A 230 -25.71 -1.36 -13.43
CA LYS A 230 -25.63 -2.81 -13.49
C LYS A 230 -26.53 -3.47 -12.45
N ALA A 231 -26.48 -2.99 -11.20
CA ALA A 231 -27.38 -3.42 -10.15
C ALA A 231 -28.80 -2.87 -10.37
N LYS A 232 -29.81 -3.75 -10.30
CA LYS A 232 -31.23 -3.35 -10.44
C LYS A 232 -31.91 -3.03 -9.12
N SER A 233 -31.39 -3.51 -7.98
CA SER A 233 -31.87 -3.16 -6.65
C SER A 233 -31.22 -1.88 -6.13
N THR A 234 -31.96 -1.07 -5.36
CA THR A 234 -31.43 0.16 -4.75
C THR A 234 -30.21 -0.12 -3.87
N ALA A 235 -30.26 -1.18 -3.06
CA ALA A 235 -29.13 -1.57 -2.21
C ALA A 235 -27.89 -1.94 -3.05
N GLY A 236 -28.08 -2.70 -4.13
CA GLY A 236 -26.99 -3.07 -5.03
C GLY A 236 -26.36 -1.84 -5.70
N LYS A 237 -27.17 -0.89 -6.17
CA LYS A 237 -26.68 0.37 -6.76
C LYS A 237 -25.79 1.13 -5.78
N VAL A 238 -26.20 1.24 -4.52
CA VAL A 238 -25.43 1.95 -3.48
C VAL A 238 -24.12 1.23 -3.16
N PHE A 239 -24.16 -0.08 -2.89
CA PHE A 239 -22.94 -0.83 -2.54
C PHE A 239 -21.94 -0.88 -3.70
N ASN A 240 -22.42 -1.07 -4.93
CA ASN A 240 -21.56 -1.06 -6.11
C ASN A 240 -20.96 0.32 -6.37
N PHE A 241 -21.71 1.40 -6.15
CA PHE A 241 -21.18 2.76 -6.25
C PHE A 241 -19.99 2.95 -5.30
N PHE A 242 -20.11 2.54 -4.04
CA PHE A 242 -19.00 2.62 -3.08
C PHE A 242 -17.84 1.69 -3.43
N SER A 243 -18.12 0.49 -3.92
CA SER A 243 -17.08 -0.42 -4.41
C SER A 243 -16.30 0.19 -5.58
N ALA A 244 -17.00 0.85 -6.50
CA ALA A 244 -16.40 1.50 -7.66
C ALA A 244 -15.56 2.74 -7.30
N LEU A 245 -15.91 3.46 -6.23
CA LEU A 245 -15.00 4.47 -5.66
C LEU A 245 -13.69 3.83 -5.20
N GLY A 246 -13.77 2.63 -4.61
CA GLY A 246 -12.61 1.82 -4.27
C GLY A 246 -11.82 1.42 -5.51
N ASP A 247 -12.48 0.95 -6.58
CA ASP A 247 -11.82 0.58 -7.84
C ASP A 247 -11.04 1.77 -8.44
N VAL A 248 -11.63 2.97 -8.46
CA VAL A 248 -10.94 4.18 -8.92
C VAL A 248 -9.79 4.56 -7.99
N ALA A 249 -9.98 4.48 -6.67
CA ALA A 249 -8.91 4.75 -5.71
C ALA A 249 -7.73 3.79 -5.87
N PHE A 250 -7.99 2.50 -6.13
CA PHE A 250 -6.98 1.50 -6.44
C PHE A 250 -6.27 1.80 -7.76
N ALA A 251 -6.98 2.28 -8.79
CA ALA A 251 -6.36 2.60 -10.07
C ALA A 251 -5.32 3.73 -9.95
N TYR A 252 -5.55 4.72 -9.09
CA TYR A 252 -4.59 5.81 -8.85
C TYR A 252 -3.60 5.53 -7.70
N ALA A 253 -3.38 4.25 -7.38
CA ALA A 253 -2.35 3.79 -6.46
C ALA A 253 -0.92 4.23 -6.87
N GLY A 254 -0.05 4.51 -5.91
CA GLY A 254 1.38 4.79 -6.18
C GLY A 254 2.07 5.64 -5.11
N HIS A 255 1.31 6.39 -4.31
CA HIS A 255 1.84 7.28 -3.26
C HIS A 255 2.63 6.55 -2.19
N ASN A 256 2.31 5.28 -1.94
CA ASN A 256 2.96 4.46 -0.92
C ASN A 256 4.37 3.98 -1.28
N VAL A 257 4.81 4.16 -2.54
CA VAL A 257 6.17 3.84 -2.99
C VAL A 257 6.94 5.06 -3.50
N VAL A 258 6.32 6.25 -3.50
CA VAL A 258 6.87 7.44 -4.14
C VAL A 258 8.12 7.96 -3.43
N LEU A 259 8.14 7.89 -2.08
CA LEU A 259 9.30 8.34 -1.30
C LEU A 259 10.47 7.37 -1.48
N GLU A 260 10.18 6.08 -1.53
CA GLU A 260 11.14 5.02 -1.74
C GLU A 260 11.76 5.11 -3.15
N ILE A 261 10.97 5.46 -4.17
CA ILE A 261 11.48 5.77 -5.52
C ILE A 261 12.37 7.03 -5.48
N GLN A 262 11.92 8.10 -4.84
CA GLN A 262 12.69 9.34 -4.73
C GLN A 262 14.01 9.17 -3.98
N ALA A 263 14.06 8.29 -2.98
CA ALA A 263 15.25 7.95 -2.20
C ALA A 263 16.41 7.45 -3.09
N THR A 264 16.08 6.76 -4.20
CA THR A 264 17.07 6.23 -5.16
C THR A 264 17.75 7.32 -6.01
N ILE A 265 17.15 8.52 -6.09
CA ILE A 265 17.71 9.64 -6.83
C ILE A 265 18.81 10.32 -5.99
N PRO A 266 19.99 10.62 -6.59
CA PRO A 266 21.01 11.42 -5.92
C PRO A 266 20.46 12.78 -5.49
N SER A 267 20.85 13.23 -4.30
CA SER A 267 20.46 14.53 -3.76
C SER A 267 21.68 15.25 -3.20
N THR A 268 21.76 16.55 -3.48
CA THR A 268 22.79 17.48 -2.95
C THR A 268 22.10 18.77 -2.51
N PRO A 269 22.67 19.56 -1.59
CA PRO A 269 22.08 20.85 -1.19
C PRO A 269 21.79 21.78 -2.37
N GLU A 270 22.61 21.75 -3.43
CA GLU A 270 22.46 22.56 -4.63
C GLU A 270 21.49 21.95 -5.66
N LYS A 271 21.34 20.62 -5.66
CA LYS A 271 20.45 19.87 -6.56
C LYS A 271 19.62 18.86 -5.75
N PRO A 272 18.51 19.29 -5.14
CA PRO A 272 17.65 18.41 -4.37
C PRO A 272 16.93 17.40 -5.27
N SER A 273 16.61 16.23 -4.73
CA SER A 273 16.00 15.11 -5.50
C SER A 273 14.60 15.45 -6.01
N LYS A 274 13.90 16.40 -5.36
CA LYS A 274 12.53 16.81 -5.69
C LYS A 274 12.36 17.29 -7.13
N GLY A 275 13.36 18.00 -7.69
CA GLY A 275 13.30 18.51 -9.06
C GLY A 275 13.26 17.39 -10.10
N PRO A 276 14.29 16.52 -10.15
CA PRO A 276 14.29 15.32 -10.99
C PRO A 276 13.08 14.41 -10.75
N MET A 277 12.69 14.21 -9.49
CA MET A 277 11.53 13.39 -9.14
C MET A 277 10.24 13.96 -9.75
N TRP A 278 9.99 15.26 -9.57
CA TRP A 278 8.80 15.92 -10.08
C TRP A 278 8.69 15.86 -11.61
N ARG A 279 9.82 15.99 -12.33
CA ARG A 279 9.84 15.77 -13.78
C ARG A 279 9.37 14.37 -14.16
N GLY A 280 9.85 13.34 -13.46
CA GLY A 280 9.43 11.96 -13.68
C GLY A 280 7.95 11.74 -13.36
N VAL A 281 7.45 12.34 -12.28
CA VAL A 281 6.03 12.31 -11.89
C VAL A 281 5.12 12.91 -12.96
N ILE A 282 5.47 14.09 -13.49
CA ILE A 282 4.67 14.74 -14.53
C ILE A 282 4.56 13.86 -15.78
N VAL A 283 5.69 13.28 -16.23
CA VAL A 283 5.69 12.35 -17.36
C VAL A 283 4.81 11.13 -17.05
N ALA A 284 4.92 10.57 -15.85
CA ALA A 284 4.10 9.44 -15.44
C ALA A 284 2.61 9.76 -15.42
N TYR A 285 2.20 10.93 -14.93
CA TYR A 285 0.79 11.35 -14.88
C TYR A 285 0.18 11.65 -16.24
N ILE A 286 0.99 12.14 -17.19
CA ILE A 286 0.57 12.26 -18.60
C ILE A 286 0.30 10.86 -19.17
N VAL A 287 1.22 9.91 -18.94
CA VAL A 287 1.06 8.52 -19.36
C VAL A 287 -0.17 7.88 -18.72
N VAL A 288 -0.38 8.07 -17.41
CA VAL A 288 -1.58 7.61 -16.70
C VAL A 288 -2.84 8.17 -17.36
N ALA A 289 -2.88 9.47 -17.69
CA ALA A 289 -4.04 10.05 -18.37
C ALA A 289 -4.31 9.40 -19.74
N LEU A 290 -3.26 9.18 -20.54
CA LEU A 290 -3.33 8.54 -21.85
C LEU A 290 -3.79 7.07 -21.78
N CYS A 291 -3.51 6.37 -20.68
CA CYS A 291 -4.00 5.02 -20.46
C CYS A 291 -5.43 5.01 -19.89
N TYR A 292 -5.70 5.82 -18.87
CA TYR A 292 -6.87 5.65 -18.01
C TYR A 292 -8.13 6.22 -18.65
N PHE A 293 -8.06 7.45 -19.17
CA PHE A 293 -9.23 8.11 -19.73
C PHE A 293 -9.75 7.38 -20.97
N PRO A 294 -8.92 7.01 -21.97
CA PRO A 294 -9.42 6.25 -23.11
C PRO A 294 -9.98 4.88 -22.71
N VAL A 295 -9.29 4.12 -21.86
CA VAL A 295 -9.76 2.79 -21.44
C VAL A 295 -11.08 2.89 -20.67
N ALA A 296 -11.21 3.83 -19.74
CA ALA A 296 -12.43 4.04 -18.95
C ALA A 296 -13.61 4.50 -19.82
N LEU A 297 -13.41 5.57 -20.59
CA LEU A 297 -14.49 6.22 -21.34
C LEU A 297 -14.90 5.40 -22.56
N ILE A 298 -13.94 4.94 -23.37
CA ILE A 298 -14.25 4.16 -24.58
C ILE A 298 -14.73 2.76 -24.19
N GLY A 299 -14.09 2.11 -23.21
CA GLY A 299 -14.51 0.80 -22.72
C GLY A 299 -15.95 0.82 -22.22
N TYR A 300 -16.30 1.82 -21.40
CA TYR A 300 -17.68 1.96 -20.92
C TYR A 300 -18.65 2.37 -22.04
N TYR A 301 -18.24 3.27 -22.95
CA TYR A 301 -19.04 3.65 -24.11
C TYR A 301 -19.39 2.44 -25.00
N VAL A 302 -18.45 1.54 -25.22
CA VAL A 302 -18.66 0.39 -26.12
C VAL A 302 -19.49 -0.72 -25.46
N PHE A 303 -19.23 -1.02 -24.19
CA PHE A 303 -19.80 -2.19 -23.51
C PHE A 303 -20.93 -1.89 -22.53
N GLY A 304 -21.09 -0.64 -22.08
CA GLY A 304 -22.11 -0.25 -21.11
C GLY A 304 -22.03 -1.07 -19.81
N ASN A 305 -23.19 -1.46 -19.26
CA ASN A 305 -23.29 -2.25 -18.03
C ASN A 305 -22.96 -3.75 -18.17
N LYS A 306 -22.67 -4.22 -19.39
CA LYS A 306 -22.28 -5.61 -19.67
C LYS A 306 -20.79 -5.88 -19.52
N ILE A 307 -19.98 -4.85 -19.28
CA ILE A 307 -18.54 -5.00 -19.10
C ILE A 307 -18.20 -5.82 -17.84
N ASP A 308 -17.21 -6.70 -17.93
CA ASP A 308 -16.69 -7.45 -16.79
C ASP A 308 -15.71 -6.62 -15.96
N ASP A 309 -15.35 -7.10 -14.77
CA ASP A 309 -14.42 -6.44 -13.86
C ASP A 309 -13.03 -6.19 -14.46
N ASN A 310 -12.66 -6.90 -15.52
CA ASN A 310 -11.47 -6.68 -16.33
C ASN A 310 -11.83 -6.64 -17.81
N ILE A 311 -11.61 -5.49 -18.46
CA ILE A 311 -11.94 -5.26 -19.87
C ILE A 311 -11.33 -6.28 -20.84
N LEU A 312 -10.13 -6.80 -20.56
CA LEU A 312 -9.49 -7.80 -21.42
C LEU A 312 -10.17 -9.18 -21.36
N ILE A 313 -10.99 -9.42 -20.33
CA ILE A 313 -11.83 -10.62 -20.24
C ILE A 313 -13.05 -10.46 -21.15
N THR A 314 -13.66 -9.26 -21.18
CA THR A 314 -14.81 -8.92 -22.03
C THR A 314 -14.45 -8.91 -23.52
N LEU A 315 -13.22 -8.55 -23.87
CA LEU A 315 -12.73 -8.64 -25.24
C LEU A 315 -12.47 -10.11 -25.64
N GLN A 316 -12.92 -10.47 -26.85
CA GLN A 316 -12.85 -11.85 -27.36
C GLN A 316 -12.26 -11.95 -28.78
N LYS A 317 -12.29 -10.88 -29.57
CA LYS A 317 -11.77 -10.85 -30.94
C LYS A 317 -11.09 -9.50 -31.23
N PRO A 318 -10.07 -9.47 -32.10
CA PRO A 318 -9.40 -10.62 -32.71
C PRO A 318 -8.50 -11.37 -31.70
N SER A 319 -8.50 -12.72 -31.76
CA SER A 319 -7.90 -13.58 -30.72
C SER A 319 -6.41 -13.33 -30.48
N TRP A 320 -5.62 -13.14 -31.55
CA TRP A 320 -4.18 -12.89 -31.43
C TRP A 320 -3.86 -11.60 -30.65
N LEU A 321 -4.65 -10.56 -30.85
CA LEU A 321 -4.47 -9.26 -30.21
C LEU A 321 -4.82 -9.33 -28.72
N ILE A 322 -5.89 -10.06 -28.38
CA ILE A 322 -6.29 -10.29 -26.99
C ILE A 322 -5.30 -11.19 -26.26
N ALA A 323 -4.79 -12.23 -26.92
CA ALA A 323 -3.73 -13.07 -26.37
C ALA A 323 -2.47 -12.22 -26.08
N MET A 324 -2.05 -11.38 -27.03
CA MET A 324 -0.91 -10.48 -26.86
C MET A 324 -1.12 -9.50 -25.69
N ALA A 325 -2.29 -8.85 -25.60
CA ALA A 325 -2.60 -7.93 -24.51
C ALA A 325 -2.53 -8.60 -23.13
N ASN A 326 -3.03 -9.83 -23.00
CA ASN A 326 -2.95 -10.58 -21.75
C ASN A 326 -1.50 -10.93 -21.38
N MET A 327 -0.65 -11.26 -22.35
CA MET A 327 0.79 -11.45 -22.08
C MET A 327 1.50 -10.15 -21.69
N PHE A 328 1.13 -9.02 -22.27
CA PHE A 328 1.63 -7.72 -21.86
C PHE A 328 1.23 -7.39 -20.41
N VAL A 329 -0.01 -7.72 -20.01
CA VAL A 329 -0.43 -7.62 -18.60
C VAL A 329 0.44 -8.50 -17.71
N VAL A 330 0.70 -9.76 -18.08
CA VAL A 330 1.58 -10.66 -17.31
C VAL A 330 2.96 -10.04 -17.10
N ILE A 331 3.61 -9.57 -18.17
CA ILE A 331 4.95 -8.95 -18.08
C ILE A 331 4.92 -7.69 -17.22
N HIS A 332 3.91 -6.83 -17.40
CA HIS A 332 3.76 -5.61 -16.61
C HIS A 332 3.61 -5.92 -15.12
N VAL A 333 2.67 -6.81 -14.79
CA VAL A 333 2.34 -7.15 -13.40
C VAL A 333 3.53 -7.86 -12.72
N ILE A 334 4.37 -8.58 -13.46
CA ILE A 334 5.63 -9.12 -12.93
C ILE A 334 6.51 -7.99 -12.37
N GLY A 335 6.74 -6.94 -13.17
CA GLY A 335 7.58 -5.81 -12.77
C GLY A 335 6.95 -4.99 -11.65
N SER A 336 5.65 -4.72 -11.74
CA SER A 336 4.94 -3.93 -10.74
C SER A 336 4.89 -4.63 -9.38
N TYR A 337 4.70 -5.97 -9.34
CA TYR A 337 4.82 -6.74 -8.10
C TYR A 337 6.18 -6.53 -7.41
N GLN A 338 7.27 -6.50 -8.18
CA GLN A 338 8.60 -6.28 -7.58
C GLN A 338 8.71 -4.89 -6.94
N ILE A 339 8.14 -3.85 -7.57
CA ILE A 339 8.14 -2.48 -7.01
C ILE A 339 7.42 -2.44 -5.66
N TYR A 340 6.25 -3.08 -5.55
CA TYR A 340 5.48 -3.10 -4.29
C TYR A 340 6.02 -4.08 -3.25
N ALA A 341 6.71 -5.16 -3.66
CA ALA A 341 7.32 -6.10 -2.73
C ALA A 341 8.59 -5.54 -2.04
N MET A 342 9.33 -4.65 -2.70
CA MET A 342 10.60 -4.13 -2.18
C MET A 342 10.47 -3.39 -0.84
N PRO A 343 9.51 -2.47 -0.63
CA PRO A 343 9.30 -1.84 0.67
C PRO A 343 8.90 -2.83 1.77
N VAL A 344 8.09 -3.84 1.44
CA VAL A 344 7.73 -4.90 2.40
C VAL A 344 8.94 -5.71 2.81
N PHE A 345 9.77 -6.11 1.84
CA PHE A 345 11.04 -6.80 2.12
C PHE A 345 11.94 -5.94 3.00
N ASP A 346 12.08 -4.67 2.65
CA ASP A 346 12.89 -3.73 3.41
C ASP A 346 12.38 -3.62 4.86
N MET A 347 11.07 -3.50 5.08
CA MET A 347 10.53 -3.38 6.42
C MET A 347 10.67 -4.67 7.25
N ILE A 348 10.42 -5.84 6.65
CA ILE A 348 10.64 -7.14 7.31
C ILE A 348 12.12 -7.28 7.67
N GLU A 349 13.01 -7.08 6.70
CA GLU A 349 14.47 -7.15 6.87
C GLU A 349 14.95 -6.16 7.94
N THR A 350 14.41 -4.95 7.98
CA THR A 350 14.71 -3.93 9.00
C THR A 350 14.32 -4.39 10.40
N VAL A 351 13.13 -4.97 10.60
CA VAL A 351 12.71 -5.49 11.91
C VAL A 351 13.60 -6.65 12.35
N LEU A 352 13.89 -7.60 11.45
CA LEU A 352 14.70 -8.77 11.75
C LEU A 352 16.15 -8.40 12.11
N VAL A 353 16.75 -7.46 11.37
CA VAL A 353 18.16 -7.06 11.58
C VAL A 353 18.29 -6.02 12.70
N LYS A 354 17.50 -4.93 12.68
CA LYS A 354 17.67 -3.81 13.63
C LYS A 354 16.99 -4.08 14.98
N LYS A 355 15.84 -4.78 15.04
CA LYS A 355 15.13 -5.05 16.30
C LYS A 355 15.39 -6.43 16.87
N LEU A 356 15.38 -7.46 16.03
CA LEU A 356 15.62 -8.85 16.47
C LEU A 356 17.10 -9.27 16.41
N HIS A 357 17.99 -8.38 15.95
CA HIS A 357 19.44 -8.57 15.93
C HIS A 357 19.91 -9.81 15.14
N PHE A 358 19.16 -10.25 14.13
CA PHE A 358 19.61 -11.29 13.22
C PHE A 358 20.75 -10.79 12.34
N ARG A 359 21.69 -11.69 11.99
CA ARG A 359 22.80 -11.36 11.10
C ARG A 359 22.29 -11.18 9.67
N PRO A 360 22.61 -10.05 9.00
CA PRO A 360 22.35 -9.88 7.58
C PRO A 360 23.01 -11.02 6.79
N SER A 361 22.20 -11.86 6.15
CA SER A 361 22.69 -13.02 5.41
C SER A 361 21.82 -13.32 4.20
N PHE A 362 22.39 -14.01 3.21
CA PHE A 362 21.65 -14.48 2.05
C PHE A 362 20.49 -15.39 2.46
N MET A 363 20.71 -16.29 3.43
CA MET A 363 19.69 -17.23 3.92
C MET A 363 18.51 -16.51 4.57
N LEU A 364 18.76 -15.43 5.33
CA LEU A 364 17.69 -14.61 5.91
C LEU A 364 16.81 -14.03 4.81
N ARG A 365 17.40 -13.42 3.77
CA ARG A 365 16.66 -12.90 2.61
C ARG A 365 15.90 -13.97 1.86
N PHE A 366 16.56 -15.10 1.60
CA PHE A 366 15.95 -16.21 0.90
C PHE A 366 14.69 -16.66 1.62
N ILE A 367 14.76 -16.95 2.93
CA ILE A 367 13.62 -17.42 3.70
C ILE A 367 12.52 -16.35 3.76
N THR A 368 12.83 -15.11 4.13
CA THR A 368 11.81 -14.07 4.34
C THR A 368 11.07 -13.72 3.06
N ARG A 369 11.79 -13.59 1.94
CA ARG A 369 11.20 -13.22 0.66
C ARG A 369 10.39 -14.36 0.05
N ASN A 370 10.85 -15.62 0.15
CA ASN A 370 10.05 -16.77 -0.29
C ASN A 370 8.78 -16.94 0.56
N ILE A 371 8.85 -16.77 1.88
CA ILE A 371 7.66 -16.83 2.76
C ILE A 371 6.65 -15.75 2.35
N TYR A 372 7.11 -14.54 2.04
CA TYR A 372 6.25 -13.46 1.59
C TYR A 372 5.56 -13.78 0.24
N VAL A 373 6.32 -14.25 -0.75
CA VAL A 373 5.75 -14.64 -2.05
C VAL A 373 4.75 -15.78 -1.87
N ALA A 374 5.08 -16.79 -1.07
CA ALA A 374 4.19 -17.90 -0.75
C ALA A 374 2.89 -17.44 -0.06
N PHE A 375 2.99 -16.47 0.86
CA PHE A 375 1.83 -15.88 1.52
C PHE A 375 0.91 -15.16 0.52
N THR A 376 1.45 -14.27 -0.31
CA THR A 376 0.63 -13.55 -1.31
C THR A 376 0.00 -14.51 -2.34
N MET A 377 0.72 -15.57 -2.74
CA MET A 377 0.20 -16.64 -3.59
C MET A 377 -0.95 -17.39 -2.91
N PHE A 378 -0.80 -17.79 -1.65
CA PHE A 378 -1.82 -18.51 -0.89
C PHE A 378 -3.12 -17.69 -0.79
N VAL A 379 -3.01 -16.40 -0.45
CA VAL A 379 -4.18 -15.51 -0.35
C VAL A 379 -4.81 -15.29 -1.73
N GLY A 380 -4.01 -15.07 -2.79
CA GLY A 380 -4.51 -14.91 -4.15
C GLY A 380 -5.24 -16.14 -4.70
N ILE A 381 -4.78 -17.35 -4.34
CA ILE A 381 -5.47 -18.60 -4.66
C ILE A 381 -6.79 -18.74 -3.90
N THR A 382 -6.80 -18.32 -2.62
CA THR A 382 -7.97 -18.47 -1.74
C THR A 382 -9.09 -17.48 -2.09
N PHE A 383 -8.75 -16.27 -2.50
CA PHE A 383 -9.72 -15.20 -2.78
C PHE A 383 -9.51 -14.58 -4.18
N PRO A 384 -9.76 -15.30 -5.30
CA PRO A 384 -9.46 -14.83 -6.65
C PRO A 384 -10.50 -13.86 -7.24
N PHE A 385 -11.09 -12.99 -6.41
CA PHE A 385 -12.14 -12.05 -6.80
C PHE A 385 -11.55 -10.70 -7.20
N PHE A 386 -11.18 -10.53 -8.46
CA PHE A 386 -10.51 -9.31 -8.96
C PHE A 386 -11.24 -8.02 -8.58
N GLY A 387 -12.48 -7.79 -9.04
CA GLY A 387 -13.21 -6.55 -8.69
C GLY A 387 -13.43 -6.37 -7.19
N GLY A 388 -13.71 -7.45 -6.45
CA GLY A 388 -13.89 -7.38 -4.99
C GLY A 388 -12.62 -6.97 -4.25
N LEU A 389 -11.44 -7.46 -4.67
CA LEU A 389 -10.16 -7.10 -4.08
C LEU A 389 -9.78 -5.64 -4.39
N LEU A 390 -10.02 -5.17 -5.62
CA LEU A 390 -9.76 -3.78 -6.01
C LEU A 390 -10.63 -2.81 -5.20
N GLY A 391 -11.94 -3.04 -5.14
CA GLY A 391 -12.85 -2.22 -4.35
C GLY A 391 -12.50 -2.21 -2.86
N PHE A 392 -12.17 -3.38 -2.30
CA PHE A 392 -11.81 -3.52 -0.88
C PHE A 392 -10.51 -2.80 -0.53
N PHE A 393 -9.39 -3.14 -1.17
CA PHE A 393 -8.10 -2.52 -0.86
C PHE A 393 -8.08 -1.04 -1.28
N GLY A 394 -8.76 -0.72 -2.39
CA GLY A 394 -8.99 0.63 -2.88
C GLY A 394 -9.63 1.55 -1.85
N GLY A 395 -10.77 1.14 -1.31
CA GLY A 395 -11.48 1.92 -0.29
C GLY A 395 -10.79 1.91 1.07
N PHE A 396 -10.32 0.74 1.52
CA PHE A 396 -9.81 0.58 2.89
C PHE A 396 -8.40 1.14 3.10
N ALA A 397 -7.50 1.00 2.13
CA ALA A 397 -6.08 1.30 2.31
C ALA A 397 -5.55 2.37 1.35
N PHE A 398 -5.97 2.33 0.08
CA PHE A 398 -5.52 3.30 -0.91
C PHE A 398 -6.10 4.69 -0.73
N ALA A 399 -7.40 4.78 -0.47
CA ALA A 399 -8.04 6.08 -0.24
C ALA A 399 -7.34 6.86 0.90
N PRO A 400 -7.10 6.28 2.10
CA PRO A 400 -6.28 6.88 3.16
C PRO A 400 -4.88 7.31 2.72
N THR A 401 -4.10 6.41 2.13
CA THR A 401 -2.68 6.65 1.84
C THR A 401 -2.42 7.59 0.66
N THR A 402 -3.39 7.71 -0.25
CA THR A 402 -3.25 8.45 -1.51
C THR A 402 -3.93 9.83 -1.44
N TYR A 403 -5.13 9.90 -0.85
CA TYR A 403 -5.95 11.12 -0.85
C TYR A 403 -5.88 11.88 0.47
N PHE A 404 -5.89 11.17 1.60
CA PHE A 404 -6.09 11.81 2.90
C PHE A 404 -4.78 12.07 3.65
N LEU A 405 -3.94 11.06 3.84
CA LEU A 405 -2.70 11.15 4.63
C LEU A 405 -1.74 12.23 4.13
N PRO A 406 -1.44 12.38 2.81
CA PRO A 406 -0.55 13.44 2.35
C PRO A 406 -1.07 14.83 2.70
N CYS A 407 -2.38 15.06 2.56
CA CYS A 407 -3.04 16.32 2.92
C CYS A 407 -2.93 16.62 4.42
N ILE A 408 -3.22 15.62 5.26
CA ILE A 408 -3.15 15.75 6.72
C ILE A 408 -1.71 16.04 7.17
N MET A 409 -0.73 15.31 6.61
CA MET A 409 0.69 15.54 6.89
C MET A 409 1.12 16.94 6.46
N TRP A 410 0.70 17.39 5.27
CA TRP A 410 0.98 18.74 4.78
C TRP A 410 0.46 19.82 5.73
N LEU A 411 -0.78 19.69 6.21
CA LEU A 411 -1.37 20.62 7.17
C LEU A 411 -0.62 20.60 8.52
N ALA A 412 -0.23 19.42 9.01
CA ALA A 412 0.49 19.27 10.27
C ALA A 412 1.90 19.88 10.22
N ILE A 413 2.58 19.73 9.09
CA ILE A 413 3.97 20.16 8.88
C ILE A 413 4.04 21.64 8.49
N TYR A 414 3.47 22.02 7.34
CA TYR A 414 3.64 23.35 6.75
C TYR A 414 2.76 24.42 7.40
N LYS A 415 1.66 24.00 8.05
CA LYS A 415 0.71 24.89 8.75
C LYS A 415 0.33 26.13 7.91
N PRO A 416 -0.20 25.94 6.68
CA PRO A 416 -0.55 27.05 5.80
C PRO A 416 -1.58 27.97 6.47
N ARG A 417 -1.56 29.26 6.13
CA ARG A 417 -2.51 30.24 6.68
C ARG A 417 -3.94 29.77 6.45
N LYS A 418 -4.79 29.82 7.48
CA LYS A 418 -6.20 29.44 7.38
C LYS A 418 -6.87 30.22 6.24
N PHE A 419 -7.72 29.53 5.48
CA PHE A 419 -8.40 30.05 4.29
C PHE A 419 -7.48 30.45 3.11
N SER A 420 -6.18 30.13 3.16
CA SER A 420 -5.36 30.17 1.94
C SER A 420 -5.76 29.05 0.99
N LEU A 421 -5.45 29.19 -0.31
CA LEU A 421 -5.72 28.16 -1.31
C LEU A 421 -5.15 26.79 -0.92
N SER A 422 -3.91 26.76 -0.40
CA SER A 422 -3.29 25.53 0.10
C SER A 422 -4.01 24.98 1.34
N TRP A 423 -4.52 25.83 2.23
CA TRP A 423 -5.32 25.37 3.35
C TRP A 423 -6.65 24.79 2.87
N CYS A 424 -7.42 25.48 2.04
CA CYS A 424 -8.71 25.01 1.51
C CYS A 424 -8.57 23.68 0.74
N ALA A 425 -7.58 23.58 -0.16
CA ALA A 425 -7.33 22.38 -0.96
C ALA A 425 -7.03 21.14 -0.11
N ASN A 426 -6.42 21.33 1.07
CA ASN A 426 -6.12 20.23 2.00
C ASN A 426 -7.17 20.04 3.09
N TRP A 427 -7.91 21.10 3.44
CA TRP A 427 -8.89 21.12 4.52
C TRP A 427 -10.22 20.49 4.12
N ASP A 428 -10.63 20.63 2.86
CA ASP A 428 -11.84 19.96 2.34
C ASP A 428 -11.74 18.41 2.41
N LEU A 429 -10.53 17.87 2.58
CA LEU A 429 -10.24 16.44 2.73
C LEU A 429 -10.06 15.98 4.21
N ASP A 430 -9.99 16.89 5.19
CA ASP A 430 -9.67 16.60 6.60
C ASP A 430 -10.82 16.93 7.58
N LYS A 431 -12.06 16.55 7.25
CA LYS A 431 -13.19 16.74 8.19
C LYS A 431 -13.10 15.92 9.49
N SER A 432 -12.04 15.13 9.74
CA SER A 432 -12.03 14.14 10.82
C SER A 432 -11.08 14.39 11.99
N TYR A 433 -10.12 15.34 11.96
CA TYR A 433 -9.23 15.57 13.12
C TYR A 433 -8.84 17.03 13.37
N SER A 434 -9.79 17.83 13.86
CA SER A 434 -9.45 19.04 14.63
C SER A 434 -9.28 18.70 16.12
N LYS A 435 -8.05 18.41 16.58
CA LYS A 435 -7.74 18.54 18.01
C LYS A 435 -7.21 19.96 18.31
N PRO A 436 -7.66 20.58 19.42
CA PRO A 436 -7.18 21.90 19.82
C PRO A 436 -5.74 21.84 20.34
N ARG A 437 -5.08 23.00 20.29
CA ARG A 437 -3.70 23.28 20.75
C ARG A 437 -3.36 22.58 22.08
N PRO A 438 -2.11 22.10 22.27
CA PRO A 438 -1.66 21.69 23.58
C PRO A 438 -1.45 22.94 24.44
N THR A 439 -2.40 23.26 25.31
CA THR A 439 -2.09 24.04 26.51
C THR A 439 -1.32 23.15 27.46
N ASN A 440 -0.14 23.61 27.87
CA ASN A 440 0.77 23.02 28.84
C ASN A 440 0.06 22.19 29.91
N PHE A 441 0.11 20.86 29.78
CA PHE A 441 -0.22 19.96 30.86
C PHE A 441 1.09 19.53 31.51
N THR A 442 1.55 20.33 32.46
CA THR A 442 2.61 19.98 33.39
C THR A 442 2.14 18.78 34.20
N LEU A 443 2.64 17.60 33.84
CA LEU A 443 2.43 16.36 34.58
C LEU A 443 3.25 16.44 35.87
N ARG A 444 2.64 16.93 36.97
CA ARG A 444 3.17 16.72 38.33
C ARG A 444 3.04 15.22 38.65
N LEU A 445 4.10 14.48 38.38
CA LEU A 445 4.34 13.16 38.97
C LEU A 445 4.58 13.34 40.48
N SER A 446 3.54 13.08 41.28
CA SER A 446 3.70 12.88 42.71
C SER A 446 4.39 11.53 42.94
N LEU A 447 5.70 11.60 43.20
CA LEU A 447 6.46 10.53 43.83
C LEU A 447 5.92 10.34 45.25
N SER A 448 5.28 9.21 45.53
CA SER A 448 5.09 8.75 46.91
C SER A 448 5.69 7.37 47.07
N SER A 449 6.96 7.34 47.48
CA SER A 449 7.53 6.22 48.21
C SER A 449 8.52 6.74 49.25
N LYS A 450 8.32 6.28 50.49
CA LYS A 450 9.18 6.39 51.68
C LYS A 450 9.15 7.71 52.46
N ARG A 451 8.38 7.72 53.56
CA ARG A 451 8.86 7.80 54.97
C ARG A 451 7.71 8.28 55.86
N VAL A 452 7.21 7.41 56.74
CA VAL A 452 6.81 7.85 58.09
C VAL A 452 7.25 6.77 59.06
N LEU A 453 8.32 7.10 59.79
CA LEU A 453 8.76 6.44 61.01
C LEU A 453 8.22 7.28 62.18
N ASN A 454 7.84 6.61 63.26
CA ASN A 454 7.56 7.14 64.60
C ASN A 454 6.33 8.05 64.79
N LEU A 455 5.35 7.53 65.55
CA LEU A 455 4.94 8.14 66.81
C LEU A 455 4.10 7.17 67.66
N ARG A 456 4.71 6.82 68.81
CA ARG A 456 4.21 6.35 70.12
C ARG A 456 2.70 6.06 70.32
N HIS A 457 2.43 4.88 70.89
CA HIS A 457 1.32 4.52 71.79
C HIS A 457 1.13 5.56 72.93
N PRO A 458 -0.02 5.66 73.67
CA PRO A 458 -0.62 4.50 74.35
C PRO A 458 -2.17 4.49 74.56
N LEU A 459 -2.65 3.36 75.11
CA LEU A 459 -3.93 3.11 75.83
C LEU A 459 -5.24 3.07 75.01
N ALA A 460 -6.27 2.27 75.33
CA ALA A 460 -6.46 1.06 76.11
C ALA A 460 -7.93 0.59 75.90
N ILE A 461 -8.20 -0.69 76.25
CA ILE A 461 -9.46 -1.25 76.76
C ILE A 461 -10.50 -1.89 75.80
N SER A 462 -10.65 -3.19 76.07
CA SER A 462 -11.86 -4.06 76.07
C SER A 462 -12.30 -4.86 74.85
N SER A 463 -11.90 -6.14 74.88
CA SER A 463 -12.79 -7.28 75.18
C SER A 463 -14.10 -7.44 74.40
N ARG A 464 -14.18 -8.46 73.53
CA ARG A 464 -14.86 -9.72 73.90
C ARG A 464 -14.64 -10.86 72.91
N LYS A 465 -14.49 -12.02 73.53
CA LYS A 465 -14.29 -13.41 73.12
C LYS A 465 -15.45 -14.06 72.36
N LYS A 466 -15.07 -15.21 71.76
CA LYS A 466 -15.83 -16.46 71.47
C LYS A 466 -16.74 -16.42 70.23
N GLY A 467 -16.72 -17.40 69.34
CA GLY A 467 -16.15 -18.76 69.38
C GLY A 467 -17.24 -19.78 68.99
N GLU A 468 -16.80 -20.84 68.30
CA GLU A 468 -17.51 -22.13 68.09
C GLU A 468 -18.71 -22.12 67.13
N ASN A 469 -19.05 -23.17 66.38
CA ASN A 469 -18.38 -24.39 65.89
C ASN A 469 -19.43 -25.08 64.98
N GLY A 470 -18.97 -25.97 64.08
CA GLY A 470 -19.71 -27.19 63.73
C GLY A 470 -20.39 -27.23 62.37
N ASP A 471 -19.72 -27.85 61.39
CA ASP A 471 -19.98 -29.21 60.85
C ASP A 471 -21.44 -29.70 60.88
N ASP A 472 -22.00 -30.43 59.91
CA ASP A 472 -21.40 -31.46 59.07
C ASP A 472 -22.44 -32.03 58.06
N LYS A 473 -21.94 -32.73 57.03
CA LYS A 473 -22.56 -33.85 56.27
C LYS A 473 -23.70 -33.60 55.25
N LYS A 474 -23.44 -33.83 53.94
CA LYS A 474 -23.47 -35.12 53.16
C LYS A 474 -24.91 -35.64 52.97
N LEU A 475 -25.43 -35.95 51.78
CA LEU A 475 -24.95 -36.91 50.77
C LEU A 475 -25.64 -36.73 49.38
N ASN A 476 -24.92 -37.21 48.34
CA ASN A 476 -25.32 -37.86 47.08
C ASN A 476 -26.83 -38.14 46.84
N HIS A 477 -27.38 -38.12 45.63
CA HIS A 477 -27.00 -38.88 44.43
C HIS A 477 -27.99 -38.56 43.27
N GLY A 478 -27.63 -38.87 42.03
CA GLY A 478 -28.62 -39.36 41.04
C GLY A 478 -28.81 -38.56 39.75
N GLN A 479 -28.66 -39.26 38.63
CA GLN A 479 -28.67 -38.78 37.24
C GLN A 479 -30.08 -38.54 36.66
N ASN A 480 -30.07 -37.89 35.48
CA ASN A 480 -30.84 -38.19 34.24
C ASN A 480 -31.99 -37.24 33.79
N LYS A 481 -31.76 -36.76 32.55
CA LYS A 481 -32.66 -36.68 31.37
C LYS A 481 -33.88 -35.72 31.33
N SER A 482 -33.89 -34.95 30.24
CA SER A 482 -34.98 -34.82 29.22
C SER A 482 -35.70 -33.47 29.04
N GLN A 483 -35.55 -32.93 27.83
CA GLN A 483 -36.51 -32.32 26.87
C GLN A 483 -37.72 -31.44 27.27
N ALA A 484 -37.89 -30.40 26.42
CA ALA A 484 -39.11 -29.70 25.95
C ALA A 484 -39.83 -28.75 26.95
N GLU A 485 -40.47 -27.62 26.61
CA GLU A 485 -41.29 -27.18 25.45
C GLU A 485 -41.37 -25.62 25.32
N PHE A 486 -41.81 -25.15 24.15
CA PHE A 486 -42.25 -23.78 23.79
C PHE A 486 -43.74 -23.56 24.13
N PRO A 487 -44.30 -22.32 24.00
CA PRO A 487 -45.22 -22.10 22.87
C PRO A 487 -45.24 -20.69 22.22
N VAL A 488 -45.98 -20.68 21.10
CA VAL A 488 -46.14 -19.72 19.99
C VAL A 488 -47.35 -18.79 20.18
N LEU A 489 -47.35 -17.60 19.55
CA LEU A 489 -48.57 -16.80 19.30
C LEU A 489 -48.68 -16.32 17.83
N THR A 490 -49.88 -16.45 17.29
CA THR A 490 -50.27 -16.36 15.86
C THR A 490 -51.07 -15.08 15.51
N LYS A 491 -51.04 -14.74 14.21
CA LYS A 491 -51.76 -13.66 13.50
C LYS A 491 -53.26 -13.94 13.28
N LYS A 492 -54.09 -12.90 13.10
CA LYS A 492 -55.10 -12.83 12.00
C LYS A 492 -55.70 -11.42 11.74
N LYS A 493 -55.98 -11.15 10.46
CA LYS A 493 -56.54 -9.94 9.79
C LYS A 493 -58.08 -9.84 9.86
N LYS A 494 -58.68 -8.65 9.67
CA LYS A 494 -59.62 -8.34 8.54
C LYS A 494 -60.15 -6.87 8.48
N LYS A 495 -60.46 -6.48 7.23
CA LYS A 495 -60.95 -5.22 6.60
C LYS A 495 -62.21 -4.54 7.19
N LYS A 496 -62.32 -3.20 7.04
CA LYS A 496 -63.55 -2.49 6.56
C LYS A 496 -63.31 -1.06 6.03
N LYS A 497 -64.07 -0.75 4.96
CA LYS A 497 -64.34 0.48 4.16
C LYS A 497 -64.20 1.88 4.82
N LYS A 498 -63.82 2.89 4.01
CA LYS A 498 -64.60 4.16 3.86
C LYS A 498 -64.21 4.98 2.60
N LYS A 499 -65.26 5.56 1.98
CA LYS A 499 -65.31 6.52 0.85
C LYS A 499 -64.82 7.93 1.28
N LYS A 500 -64.30 8.77 0.36
CA LYS A 500 -65.00 9.88 -0.34
C LYS A 500 -64.00 10.93 -0.90
N LYS A 501 -64.36 11.40 -2.11
CA LYS A 501 -63.88 12.54 -2.91
C LYS A 501 -62.52 12.41 -3.59
#